data_AF-A0A7J3TWT3-F1
#
_entry.id   AF-A0A7J3TWT3-F1
#
_cell.length_a   1.000
_cell.length_b   1.000
_cell.length_c   1.000
_cell.angle_alpha   90.00
_cell.angle_beta   90.00
_cell.angle_gamma   90.00
#
_symmetry.space_group_name_H-M   'P 1'
#
loop_
_entity.id
_entity.type
_entity.pdbx_description
1 polymer ?
#
loop_
_entity_poly.entity_id
_entity_poly.type
_entity_poly.pdbx_seq_one_letter_code
_entity_poly.pdbx_strand_id
1 'polypeptide(L)'
;MSSIYVKISEIIADMHVIDTHEHTYPQELVAGRGPSIVDIFEGAYIFWIAKPPAKRDDFKSLVKSVKEISGSAFYKACSIAIKDVYGVDIDPPSEEAFMEASKLIREAYENKYWIRKVFAEYSLIDKALWDPYWDIWRESFDPELFKPVFRINSLLFGYGRGVKDHNGNNPYVFEELLNLKVETFEDYIDLVDRVLEEAKRRGYVALKSALAYDRPILFEDVGREEAERVFNKRGLGLTSRDIKLFQDFILHHILSKASELDLPVQFHTGLALIDGSNPINLVNVIRKYSNVDFILFHGGYPWIRETAAIAMSFQNV
;
A
#
# COMPACT_ATOMS: atom_id res chain seq x y z
N MET A 1 -16.18 -26.47 -20.16
CA MET A 1 -15.17 -26.56 -19.07
C MET A 1 -15.32 -27.92 -18.38
N SER A 2 -14.25 -28.50 -17.83
CA SER A 2 -14.32 -29.85 -17.22
C SER A 2 -15.20 -29.85 -15.96
N SER A 3 -15.82 -30.98 -15.62
CA SER A 3 -16.66 -31.11 -14.41
C SER A 3 -15.88 -30.89 -13.10
N ILE A 4 -14.56 -31.05 -13.12
CA ILE A 4 -13.67 -30.79 -11.98
C ILE A 4 -13.47 -29.29 -11.80
N TYR A 5 -13.25 -28.56 -12.91
CA TYR A 5 -13.09 -27.11 -12.86
C TYR A 5 -14.32 -26.44 -12.24
N VAL A 6 -15.52 -26.81 -12.69
CA VAL A 6 -16.78 -26.25 -12.15
C VAL A 6 -16.89 -26.48 -10.64
N LYS A 7 -16.65 -27.70 -10.18
CA LYS A 7 -16.69 -28.03 -8.75
C LYS A 7 -15.69 -27.23 -7.92
N ILE A 8 -14.46 -27.06 -8.41
CA ILE A 8 -13.44 -26.27 -7.69
C ILE A 8 -13.84 -24.79 -7.67
N SER A 9 -14.32 -24.25 -8.79
CA SER A 9 -14.77 -22.86 -8.87
C SER A 9 -15.96 -22.58 -7.97
N GLU A 10 -16.95 -23.47 -7.89
CA GLU A 10 -18.09 -23.35 -6.97
C GLU A 10 -17.63 -23.32 -5.51
N ILE A 11 -16.68 -24.19 -5.14
CA ILE A 11 -16.12 -24.18 -3.78
C ILE A 11 -15.43 -22.85 -3.50
N ILE A 12 -14.56 -22.38 -4.40
CA ILE A 12 -13.78 -21.14 -4.22
C ILE A 12 -14.70 -19.91 -4.17
N ALA A 13 -15.78 -19.89 -4.96
CA ALA A 13 -16.69 -18.75 -5.04
C ALA A 13 -17.37 -18.42 -3.71
N ASP A 14 -17.60 -19.42 -2.86
CA ASP A 14 -18.24 -19.27 -1.55
C ASP A 14 -17.21 -19.17 -0.39
N MET A 15 -15.91 -19.14 -0.67
CA MET A 15 -14.88 -19.06 0.37
C MET A 15 -14.75 -17.64 0.91
N HIS A 16 -14.80 -17.53 2.23
CA HIS A 16 -14.39 -16.32 2.91
C HIS A 16 -12.87 -16.16 2.86
N VAL A 17 -12.41 -14.91 2.74
CA VAL A 17 -10.99 -14.58 2.59
C VAL A 17 -10.54 -13.56 3.64
N ILE A 18 -9.24 -13.62 3.94
CA ILE A 18 -8.53 -12.52 4.59
C ILE A 18 -7.77 -11.78 3.50
N ASP A 19 -8.12 -10.51 3.31
CA ASP A 19 -7.39 -9.64 2.41
C ASP A 19 -6.07 -9.21 3.07
N THR A 20 -4.96 -9.58 2.43
CA THR A 20 -3.63 -9.31 2.96
C THR A 20 -3.13 -7.89 2.71
N HIS A 21 -3.85 -7.06 1.95
CA HIS A 21 -3.48 -5.66 1.71
C HIS A 21 -4.60 -4.80 1.10
N GLU A 22 -5.00 -3.74 1.80
CA GLU A 22 -6.10 -2.86 1.41
C GLU A 22 -5.81 -1.37 1.67
N HIS A 23 -6.32 -0.50 0.79
CA HIS A 23 -6.25 0.96 0.83
C HIS A 23 -7.64 1.61 0.93
N THR A 24 -8.64 0.88 1.44
CA THR A 24 -10.01 1.36 1.58
C THR A 24 -10.05 2.61 2.47
N TYR A 25 -10.59 3.69 1.92
CA TYR A 25 -10.81 4.93 2.67
C TYR A 25 -11.98 4.79 3.66
N PRO A 26 -11.98 5.53 4.78
CA PRO A 26 -13.12 5.57 5.69
C PRO A 26 -14.43 5.96 4.98
N GLN A 27 -15.53 5.32 5.35
CA GLN A 27 -16.87 5.54 4.76
C GLN A 27 -17.23 7.03 4.66
N GLU A 28 -17.01 7.77 5.74
CA GLU A 28 -17.38 9.19 5.85
C GLU A 28 -16.60 10.05 4.86
N LEU A 29 -15.31 9.73 4.66
CA LEU A 29 -14.45 10.43 3.70
C LEU A 29 -14.91 10.18 2.27
N VAL A 30 -15.27 8.93 1.93
CA VAL A 30 -15.75 8.58 0.60
C VAL A 30 -17.11 9.21 0.34
N ALA A 31 -18.06 9.06 1.26
CA ALA A 31 -19.41 9.63 1.15
C ALA A 31 -19.37 11.16 1.02
N GLY A 32 -18.50 11.84 1.80
CA GLY A 32 -18.34 13.30 1.76
C GLY A 32 -17.85 13.86 0.42
N ARG A 33 -17.26 13.03 -0.46
CA ARG A 33 -16.81 13.43 -1.80
C ARG A 33 -17.87 13.26 -2.89
N GLY A 34 -19.02 12.66 -2.57
CA GLY A 34 -20.08 12.36 -3.54
C GLY A 34 -19.61 11.34 -4.58
N PRO A 35 -19.39 10.07 -4.17
CA PRO A 35 -18.69 9.10 -4.98
C PRO A 35 -19.43 8.80 -6.28
N SER A 36 -18.67 8.43 -7.31
CA SER A 36 -19.18 8.06 -8.63
C SER A 36 -18.30 6.98 -9.27
N ILE A 37 -18.69 6.53 -10.47
CA ILE A 37 -17.90 5.53 -11.22
C ILE A 37 -16.48 6.03 -11.51
N VAL A 38 -16.27 7.35 -11.55
CA VAL A 38 -14.94 7.96 -11.76
C VAL A 38 -14.01 7.64 -10.59
N ASP A 39 -14.47 7.63 -9.33
CA ASP A 39 -13.63 7.25 -8.19
C ASP A 39 -13.27 5.77 -8.23
N ILE A 40 -14.22 4.91 -8.63
CA ILE A 40 -13.97 3.48 -8.78
C ILE A 40 -12.91 3.26 -9.86
N PHE A 41 -13.01 3.96 -10.99
CA PHE A 41 -12.02 3.85 -12.06
C PHE A 41 -10.65 4.40 -11.68
N GLU A 42 -10.60 5.46 -10.88
CA GLU A 42 -9.36 5.99 -10.32
C GLU A 42 -8.71 4.99 -9.36
N GLY A 43 -9.48 4.47 -8.40
CA GLY A 43 -9.01 3.50 -7.41
C GLY A 43 -8.64 2.13 -8.01
N ALA A 44 -9.30 1.72 -9.09
CA ALA A 44 -9.01 0.47 -9.80
C ALA A 44 -7.97 0.61 -10.92
N TYR A 45 -7.21 1.70 -10.93
CA TYR A 45 -6.07 1.92 -11.84
C TYR A 45 -6.43 2.01 -13.33
N ILE A 46 -7.71 2.20 -13.69
CA ILE A 46 -8.12 2.37 -15.09
C ILE A 46 -7.41 3.60 -15.68
N PHE A 47 -7.26 4.67 -14.89
CA PHE A 47 -6.60 5.91 -15.34
C PHE A 47 -5.07 5.83 -15.43
N TRP A 48 -4.47 4.67 -15.15
CA TRP A 48 -3.06 4.44 -15.49
C TRP A 48 -2.87 4.15 -16.97
N ILE A 49 -3.90 3.62 -17.62
CA ILE A 49 -3.87 3.23 -19.05
C ILE A 49 -4.95 3.91 -19.89
N ALA A 50 -5.87 4.64 -19.25
CA ALA A 50 -6.88 5.48 -19.88
C ALA A 50 -6.71 6.94 -19.45
N LYS A 51 -7.19 7.87 -20.26
CA LYS A 51 -7.24 9.29 -19.88
C LYS A 51 -8.43 9.55 -18.94
N PRO A 52 -8.23 10.17 -17.77
CA PRO A 52 -9.33 10.61 -16.92
C PRO A 52 -10.11 11.75 -17.60
N PRO A 53 -11.40 11.93 -17.26
CA PRO A 53 -12.20 13.01 -17.81
C PRO A 53 -11.80 14.35 -17.14
N ALA A 54 -11.90 15.46 -17.88
CA ALA A 54 -11.57 16.78 -17.34
C ALA A 54 -12.54 17.25 -16.24
N LYS A 55 -13.79 16.78 -16.31
CA LYS A 55 -14.82 16.97 -15.28
C LYS A 55 -15.44 15.61 -14.96
N ARG A 56 -15.83 15.41 -13.71
CA ARG A 56 -16.33 14.12 -13.20
C ARG A 56 -17.66 13.68 -13.81
N ASP A 57 -18.41 14.60 -14.39
CA ASP A 57 -19.69 14.40 -15.08
C ASP A 57 -19.55 14.31 -16.61
N ASP A 58 -18.33 14.44 -17.16
CA ASP A 58 -18.08 14.30 -18.61
C ASP A 58 -17.97 12.81 -19.02
N PHE A 59 -19.12 12.12 -18.97
CA PHE A 59 -19.21 10.70 -19.32
C PHE A 59 -18.91 10.44 -20.79
N LYS A 60 -19.20 11.40 -21.69
CA LYS A 60 -18.87 11.28 -23.11
C LYS A 60 -17.37 11.11 -23.35
N SER A 61 -16.55 11.96 -22.74
CA SER A 61 -15.09 11.84 -22.83
C SER A 61 -14.60 10.56 -22.14
N LEU A 62 -15.21 10.21 -21.00
CA LEU A 62 -14.85 8.99 -20.28
C LEU A 62 -15.10 7.72 -21.10
N VAL A 63 -16.27 7.60 -21.75
CA VAL A 63 -16.61 6.47 -22.64
C VAL A 63 -15.58 6.35 -23.76
N LYS A 64 -15.22 7.46 -24.41
CA LYS A 64 -14.23 7.45 -25.48
C LYS A 64 -12.89 6.88 -24.99
N SER A 65 -12.43 7.34 -23.83
CA SER A 65 -11.17 6.92 -23.22
C SER A 65 -11.17 5.44 -22.81
N VAL A 66 -12.22 5.01 -22.10
CA VAL A 66 -12.35 3.64 -21.59
C VAL A 66 -12.54 2.62 -22.72
N LYS A 67 -13.21 3.00 -23.82
CA LYS A 67 -13.42 2.12 -24.97
C LYS A 67 -12.11 1.60 -25.57
N GLU A 68 -11.06 2.42 -25.56
CA GLU A 68 -9.71 2.08 -26.03
C GLU A 68 -9.06 0.96 -25.19
N ILE A 69 -9.46 0.81 -23.92
CA ILE A 69 -8.92 -0.17 -22.96
C ILE A 69 -9.95 -1.19 -22.51
N SER A 70 -11.08 -1.32 -23.22
CA SER A 70 -12.21 -2.17 -22.82
C SER A 70 -11.87 -3.67 -22.71
N GLY A 71 -10.76 -4.11 -23.30
CA GLY A 71 -10.21 -5.47 -23.16
C GLY A 71 -9.20 -5.64 -22.01
N SER A 72 -8.88 -4.58 -21.27
CA SER A 72 -7.91 -4.63 -20.16
C SER A 72 -8.49 -5.34 -18.93
N ALA A 73 -7.62 -5.99 -18.16
CA ALA A 73 -8.01 -6.63 -16.91
C ALA A 73 -8.61 -5.63 -15.91
N PHE A 74 -8.07 -4.40 -15.84
CA PHE A 74 -8.60 -3.33 -14.99
C PHE A 74 -10.07 -3.03 -15.30
N TYR A 75 -10.39 -2.78 -16.57
CA TYR A 75 -11.77 -2.47 -16.95
C TYR A 75 -12.72 -3.66 -16.77
N LYS A 76 -12.29 -4.86 -17.18
CA LYS A 76 -13.13 -6.06 -17.06
C LYS A 76 -13.46 -6.36 -15.59
N ALA A 77 -12.48 -6.30 -14.69
CA ALA A 77 -12.71 -6.50 -13.26
C ALA A 77 -13.71 -5.48 -12.70
N CYS A 78 -13.55 -4.18 -13.03
CA CYS A 78 -14.52 -3.16 -12.65
C CYS A 78 -15.92 -3.42 -13.22
N SER A 79 -16.03 -3.81 -14.50
CA SER A 79 -17.34 -4.06 -15.13
C SER A 79 -18.11 -5.19 -14.46
N ILE A 80 -17.41 -6.26 -14.07
CA ILE A 80 -18.00 -7.38 -13.31
C ILE A 80 -18.47 -6.87 -11.94
N ALA A 81 -17.60 -6.18 -11.20
CA ALA A 81 -17.95 -5.67 -9.87
C ALA A 81 -19.12 -4.68 -9.91
N ILE A 82 -19.17 -3.77 -10.88
CA ILE A 82 -20.28 -2.82 -11.02
C ILE A 82 -21.60 -3.54 -11.32
N LYS A 83 -21.56 -4.57 -12.17
CA LYS A 83 -22.72 -5.39 -12.48
C LYS A 83 -23.21 -6.18 -11.28
N ASP A 84 -22.30 -6.82 -10.54
CA ASP A 84 -22.65 -7.67 -9.41
C ASP A 84 -23.15 -6.85 -8.21
N VAL A 85 -22.53 -5.70 -7.94
CA VAL A 85 -22.88 -4.85 -6.79
C VAL A 85 -24.07 -3.93 -7.07
N TYR A 86 -24.15 -3.35 -8.27
CA TYR A 86 -25.14 -2.31 -8.60
C TYR A 86 -26.14 -2.73 -9.68
N GLY A 87 -25.99 -3.90 -10.30
CA GLY A 87 -26.90 -4.37 -11.36
C GLY A 87 -26.75 -3.63 -12.69
N VAL A 88 -25.70 -2.83 -12.87
CA VAL A 88 -25.48 -2.04 -14.09
C VAL A 88 -24.43 -2.69 -14.97
N ASP A 89 -24.81 -3.06 -16.19
CA ASP A 89 -23.84 -3.53 -17.18
C ASP A 89 -23.19 -2.34 -17.87
N ILE A 90 -21.90 -2.13 -17.58
CA ILE A 90 -21.11 -1.05 -18.18
C ILE A 90 -20.27 -1.54 -19.37
N ASP A 91 -20.36 -2.81 -19.77
CA ASP A 91 -19.57 -3.37 -20.88
C ASP A 91 -20.50 -3.85 -22.00
N PRO A 92 -20.58 -3.15 -23.15
CA PRO A 92 -19.69 -2.08 -23.60
C PRO A 92 -19.93 -0.71 -22.91
N PRO A 93 -18.91 0.16 -22.81
CA PRO A 93 -19.03 1.46 -22.16
C PRO A 93 -20.05 2.37 -22.87
N SER A 94 -20.96 2.97 -22.09
CA SER A 94 -21.95 3.97 -22.54
C SER A 94 -22.12 5.09 -21.52
N GLU A 95 -22.61 6.25 -21.99
CA GLU A 95 -22.85 7.40 -21.11
C GLU A 95 -23.98 7.10 -20.13
N GLU A 96 -25.02 6.43 -20.60
CA GLU A 96 -26.19 6.04 -19.81
C GLU A 96 -25.81 5.09 -18.67
N ALA A 97 -24.96 4.08 -18.95
CA ALA A 97 -24.53 3.12 -17.94
C ALA A 97 -23.62 3.77 -16.88
N PHE A 98 -22.71 4.65 -17.30
CA PHE A 98 -21.84 5.37 -16.36
C PHE A 98 -22.60 6.36 -15.49
N MET A 99 -23.61 7.03 -16.04
CA MET A 99 -24.50 7.92 -15.29
C MET A 99 -25.32 7.15 -14.26
N GLU A 100 -25.94 6.03 -14.67
CA GLU A 100 -26.73 5.20 -13.75
C GLU A 100 -25.87 4.57 -12.65
N ALA A 101 -24.71 3.98 -13.01
CA ALA A 101 -23.78 3.45 -12.03
C ALA A 101 -23.32 4.54 -11.04
N SER A 102 -22.99 5.75 -11.51
CA SER A 102 -22.60 6.86 -10.64
C SER A 102 -23.68 7.27 -9.65
N LYS A 103 -24.95 7.26 -10.07
CA LYS A 103 -26.09 7.52 -9.20
C LYS A 103 -26.21 6.44 -8.13
N LEU A 104 -26.21 5.16 -8.52
CA LEU A 104 -26.36 4.04 -7.59
C LEU A 104 -25.18 3.93 -6.59
N ILE A 105 -23.96 4.21 -7.04
CA ILE A 105 -22.79 4.29 -6.15
C ILE A 105 -23.03 5.35 -5.08
N ARG A 106 -23.47 6.55 -5.48
CA ARG A 106 -23.71 7.65 -4.55
C ARG A 106 -24.79 7.31 -3.53
N GLU A 107 -25.93 6.80 -3.99
CA GLU A 107 -27.05 6.37 -3.14
C GLU A 107 -26.62 5.26 -2.17
N ALA A 108 -25.80 4.31 -2.61
CA ALA A 108 -25.33 3.23 -1.75
C ALA A 108 -24.46 3.74 -0.59
N TYR A 109 -23.60 4.74 -0.84
CA TYR A 109 -22.76 5.35 0.21
C TYR A 109 -23.53 6.24 1.20
N GLU A 110 -24.82 6.53 0.97
CA GLU A 110 -25.69 7.14 2.00
C GLU A 110 -25.91 6.19 3.18
N ASN A 111 -25.82 4.87 2.94
CA ASN A 111 -25.77 3.89 4.00
C ASN A 111 -24.39 3.85 4.65
N LYS A 112 -24.27 4.30 5.91
CA LYS A 112 -23.00 4.28 6.67
C LYS A 112 -22.39 2.88 6.86
N TYR A 113 -23.15 1.81 6.62
CA TYR A 113 -22.66 0.42 6.67
C TYR A 113 -22.31 -0.15 5.29
N TRP A 114 -22.27 0.68 4.24
CA TRP A 114 -22.08 0.22 2.88
C TRP A 114 -20.78 -0.54 2.66
N ILE A 115 -19.62 -0.01 3.09
CA ILE A 115 -18.34 -0.73 2.99
C ILE A 115 -18.41 -2.10 3.69
N ARG A 116 -18.99 -2.17 4.89
CA ARG A 116 -19.18 -3.44 5.62
C ARG A 116 -20.03 -4.42 4.82
N LYS A 117 -21.10 -3.93 4.18
CA LYS A 117 -21.95 -4.75 3.32
C LYS A 117 -21.18 -5.29 2.11
N VAL A 118 -20.39 -4.44 1.45
CA VAL A 118 -19.53 -4.85 0.33
C VAL A 118 -18.56 -5.96 0.76
N PHE A 119 -17.86 -5.77 1.88
CA PHE A 119 -16.94 -6.76 2.43
C PHE A 119 -17.64 -8.09 2.72
N ALA A 120 -18.74 -8.07 3.46
CA ALA A 120 -19.38 -9.28 3.95
C ALA A 120 -20.22 -10.02 2.90
N GLU A 121 -20.96 -9.30 2.05
CA GLU A 121 -21.96 -9.91 1.16
C GLU A 121 -21.50 -10.08 -0.28
N TYR A 122 -20.59 -9.21 -0.76
CA TYR A 122 -20.16 -9.23 -2.17
C TYR A 122 -18.75 -9.75 -2.34
N SER A 123 -17.85 -9.42 -1.41
CA SER A 123 -16.43 -9.79 -1.50
C SER A 123 -16.05 -10.99 -0.62
N LEU A 124 -16.92 -11.38 0.32
CA LEU A 124 -16.67 -12.41 1.34
C LEU A 124 -15.35 -12.18 2.11
N ILE A 125 -15.01 -10.92 2.40
CA ILE A 125 -13.81 -10.52 3.14
C ILE A 125 -14.15 -10.43 4.64
N ASP A 126 -13.55 -11.31 5.44
CA ASP A 126 -13.73 -11.32 6.90
C ASP A 126 -12.86 -10.27 7.60
N LYS A 127 -11.66 -10.05 7.07
CA LYS A 127 -10.70 -9.08 7.59
C LYS A 127 -9.75 -8.64 6.48
N ALA A 128 -9.36 -7.38 6.51
CA ALA A 128 -8.32 -6.84 5.63
C ALA A 128 -7.14 -6.25 6.43
N LEU A 129 -5.92 -6.44 5.92
CA LEU A 129 -4.75 -5.73 6.40
C LEU A 129 -4.72 -4.34 5.75
N TRP A 130 -4.82 -3.30 6.55
CA TRP A 130 -5.10 -1.95 6.08
C TRP A 130 -3.87 -1.06 6.14
N ASP A 131 -3.53 -0.46 5.00
CA ASP A 131 -2.39 0.43 4.81
C ASP A 131 -2.89 1.84 4.41
N PRO A 132 -3.19 2.72 5.37
CA PRO A 132 -3.63 4.08 5.11
C PRO A 132 -2.45 4.99 4.75
N TYR A 133 -1.85 4.78 3.58
CA TYR A 133 -0.61 5.48 3.19
C TYR A 133 -0.72 7.02 3.20
N TRP A 134 -1.93 7.57 3.11
CA TRP A 134 -2.23 9.01 3.15
C TRP A 134 -2.23 9.60 4.57
N ASP A 135 -2.48 8.77 5.59
CA ASP A 135 -2.41 9.14 7.00
C ASP A 135 -2.06 7.89 7.83
N ILE A 136 -0.74 7.67 7.92
CA ILE A 136 -0.13 6.47 8.51
C ILE A 136 -0.33 6.34 10.02
N TRP A 137 -1.03 7.27 10.68
CA TRP A 137 -1.11 7.29 12.14
C TRP A 137 -2.46 7.69 12.73
N ARG A 138 -3.15 8.71 12.21
CA ARG A 138 -4.26 9.36 12.92
C ARG A 138 -5.63 8.80 12.56
N GLU A 139 -5.76 8.14 11.41
CA GLU A 139 -7.05 7.63 10.94
C GLU A 139 -7.63 6.55 11.86
N SER A 140 -8.94 6.63 12.10
CA SER A 140 -9.70 5.58 12.76
C SER A 140 -10.21 4.58 11.72
N PHE A 141 -10.01 3.29 12.00
CA PHE A 141 -10.56 2.20 11.18
C PHE A 141 -11.63 1.44 11.95
N ASP A 142 -12.48 0.73 11.22
CA ASP A 142 -13.38 -0.26 11.81
C ASP A 142 -12.54 -1.50 12.19
N PRO A 143 -12.30 -1.77 13.49
CA PRO A 143 -11.46 -2.90 13.92
C PRO A 143 -12.10 -4.26 13.63
N GLU A 144 -13.41 -4.29 13.32
CA GLU A 144 -14.09 -5.50 12.89
C GLU A 144 -13.76 -5.83 11.42
N LEU A 145 -13.46 -4.84 10.59
CA LEU A 145 -13.09 -5.05 9.18
C LEU A 145 -11.57 -5.03 8.96
N PHE A 146 -10.83 -4.24 9.71
CA PHE A 146 -9.43 -3.94 9.41
C PHE A 146 -8.46 -4.30 10.55
N LYS A 147 -7.24 -4.69 10.16
CA LYS A 147 -6.05 -4.74 11.01
C LYS A 147 -4.97 -3.85 10.39
N PRO A 148 -4.43 -2.86 11.09
CA PRO A 148 -3.59 -1.86 10.43
C PRO A 148 -2.16 -2.39 10.21
N VAL A 149 -1.54 -1.89 9.15
CA VAL A 149 -0.14 -2.14 8.77
C VAL A 149 0.62 -0.81 8.77
N PHE A 150 1.78 -0.77 9.41
CA PHE A 150 2.48 0.48 9.65
C PHE A 150 3.48 0.76 8.52
N ARG A 151 3.20 1.78 7.73
CA ARG A 151 4.06 2.18 6.62
C ARG A 151 5.30 2.93 7.12
N ILE A 152 6.47 2.32 6.96
CA ILE A 152 7.73 2.80 7.53
C ILE A 152 8.49 3.78 6.64
N ASN A 153 8.05 4.02 5.39
CA ASN A 153 8.78 4.82 4.40
C ASN A 153 9.32 6.13 4.95
N SER A 154 8.45 6.95 5.54
CA SER A 154 8.80 8.29 6.05
C SER A 154 9.90 8.26 7.11
N LEU A 155 10.02 7.18 7.88
CA LEU A 155 11.09 7.00 8.87
C LEU A 155 12.47 6.91 8.22
N LEU A 156 12.59 6.68 6.92
CA LEU A 156 13.90 6.74 6.25
C LEU A 156 14.25 8.15 5.76
N PHE A 157 13.38 9.14 5.93
CA PHE A 157 13.55 10.50 5.41
C PHE A 157 13.91 11.55 6.48
N GLY A 158 14.31 11.13 7.69
CA GLY A 158 14.70 12.05 8.77
C GLY A 158 16.10 12.66 8.65
N TYR A 159 16.71 12.64 7.47
CA TYR A 159 17.97 13.37 7.24
C TYR A 159 17.74 14.88 7.05
N GLY A 160 16.48 15.35 6.96
CA GLY A 160 16.13 16.76 6.89
C GLY A 160 14.69 17.04 7.28
N ARG A 161 14.46 18.16 7.99
CA ARG A 161 13.16 18.51 8.60
C ARG A 161 11.99 18.63 7.62
N GLY A 162 12.22 19.16 6.42
CA GLY A 162 11.19 19.36 5.40
C GLY A 162 11.06 18.23 4.37
N VAL A 163 11.79 17.13 4.56
CA VAL A 163 11.86 16.05 3.58
C VAL A 163 10.65 15.14 3.71
N LYS A 164 10.12 14.66 2.59
CA LYS A 164 8.94 13.78 2.53
C LYS A 164 9.21 12.57 1.65
N ASP A 165 8.53 11.47 1.94
CA ASP A 165 8.45 10.32 1.02
C ASP A 165 7.53 10.63 -0.18
N HIS A 166 7.43 9.70 -1.14
CA HIS A 166 6.55 9.84 -2.30
C HIS A 166 5.05 9.97 -1.95
N ASN A 167 4.61 9.59 -0.75
CA ASN A 167 3.24 9.77 -0.28
C ASN A 167 3.03 11.12 0.43
N GLY A 168 4.09 11.92 0.61
CA GLY A 168 4.03 13.23 1.26
C GLY A 168 4.17 13.17 2.78
N ASN A 169 4.48 12.00 3.35
CA ASN A 169 4.66 11.79 4.78
C ASN A 169 6.04 12.25 5.24
N ASN A 170 6.14 12.71 6.49
CA ASN A 170 7.36 13.20 7.12
C ASN A 170 7.50 12.58 8.52
N PRO A 171 8.68 12.11 8.93
CA PRO A 171 8.82 11.41 10.21
C PRO A 171 8.68 12.33 11.43
N TYR A 172 8.93 13.64 11.29
CA TYR A 172 8.85 14.58 12.42
C TYR A 172 7.42 14.91 12.84
N VAL A 173 6.38 14.45 12.11
CA VAL A 173 5.01 14.49 12.63
C VAL A 173 4.87 13.70 13.93
N PHE A 174 5.75 12.73 14.18
CA PHE A 174 5.75 11.90 15.38
C PHE A 174 6.29 12.60 16.63
N GLU A 175 7.04 13.71 16.49
CA GLU A 175 7.51 14.49 17.65
C GLU A 175 6.34 15.00 18.49
N GLU A 176 5.33 15.60 17.84
CA GLU A 176 4.11 16.05 18.52
C GLU A 176 3.31 14.86 19.07
N LEU A 177 3.15 13.81 18.27
CA LEU A 177 2.31 12.65 18.60
C LEU A 177 2.86 11.85 19.79
N LEU A 178 4.17 11.80 19.96
CA LEU A 178 4.85 11.07 21.03
C LEU A 178 5.41 11.97 22.13
N ASN A 179 5.19 13.29 22.04
CA ASN A 179 5.75 14.29 22.95
C ASN A 179 7.28 14.16 23.10
N LEU A 180 7.97 14.11 21.96
CA LEU A 180 9.42 14.01 21.82
C LEU A 180 9.97 15.18 21.02
N LYS A 181 11.29 15.40 21.12
CA LYS A 181 12.01 16.39 20.32
C LYS A 181 13.32 15.79 19.82
N VAL A 182 13.55 15.87 18.52
CA VAL A 182 14.71 15.32 17.82
C VAL A 182 15.74 16.41 17.57
N GLU A 183 16.80 16.49 18.38
CA GLU A 183 17.88 17.46 18.16
C GLU A 183 19.18 16.79 17.68
N THR A 184 19.37 15.55 18.10
CA THR A 184 20.53 14.71 17.83
C THR A 184 20.14 13.48 17.01
N PHE A 185 21.15 12.77 16.50
CA PHE A 185 20.92 11.51 15.82
C PHE A 185 20.36 10.44 16.77
N GLU A 186 20.80 10.44 18.04
CA GLU A 186 20.27 9.53 19.06
C GLU A 186 18.79 9.76 19.32
N ASP A 187 18.36 11.03 19.41
CA ASP A 187 16.93 11.35 19.56
C ASP A 187 16.11 10.87 18.35
N TYR A 188 16.72 10.86 17.15
CA TYR A 188 16.05 10.33 15.96
C TYR A 188 15.89 8.81 16.02
N ILE A 189 16.90 8.10 16.53
CA ILE A 189 16.80 6.66 16.75
C ILE A 189 15.75 6.34 17.82
N ASP A 190 15.71 7.09 18.94
CA ASP A 190 14.66 6.98 19.96
C ASP A 190 13.26 7.27 19.37
N LEU A 191 13.14 8.26 18.47
CA LEU A 191 11.89 8.51 17.75
C LEU A 191 11.46 7.29 16.93
N VAL A 192 12.37 6.71 16.13
CA VAL A 192 12.06 5.52 15.32
C VAL A 192 11.62 4.35 16.20
N ASP A 193 12.35 4.07 17.28
CA ASP A 193 12.03 2.98 18.19
C ASP A 193 10.64 3.15 18.83
N ARG A 194 10.36 4.34 19.37
CA ARG A 194 9.07 4.61 20.02
C ARG A 194 7.91 4.60 19.04
N VAL A 195 8.10 5.05 17.80
CA VAL A 195 7.07 4.95 16.76
C VAL A 195 6.73 3.49 16.49
N LEU A 196 7.72 2.60 16.36
CA LEU A 196 7.49 1.18 16.10
C LEU A 196 6.87 0.46 17.30
N GLU A 197 7.33 0.74 18.51
CA GLU A 197 6.76 0.19 19.75
C GLU A 197 5.32 0.63 19.94
N GLU A 198 5.03 1.91 19.71
CA GLU A 198 3.69 2.46 19.81
C GLU A 198 2.78 1.92 18.70
N ALA A 199 3.28 1.73 17.47
CA ALA A 199 2.53 1.04 16.41
C ALA A 199 2.13 -0.37 16.86
N LYS A 200 3.05 -1.17 17.40
CA LYS A 200 2.72 -2.50 17.94
C LYS A 200 1.67 -2.39 19.07
N ARG A 201 1.85 -1.46 20.01
CA ARG A 201 0.91 -1.25 21.13
C ARG A 201 -0.50 -0.87 20.66
N ARG A 202 -0.60 -0.13 19.56
CA ARG A 202 -1.87 0.28 18.92
C ARG A 202 -2.50 -0.83 18.07
N GLY A 203 -1.88 -2.00 17.98
CA GLY A 203 -2.43 -3.18 17.29
C GLY A 203 -2.09 -3.27 15.81
N TYR A 204 -1.05 -2.56 15.36
CA TYR A 204 -0.49 -2.80 14.03
C TYR A 204 0.14 -4.18 13.97
N VAL A 205 -0.16 -4.94 12.91
CA VAL A 205 0.19 -6.36 12.80
C VAL A 205 1.37 -6.64 11.88
N ALA A 206 1.83 -5.63 11.14
CA ALA A 206 2.97 -5.73 10.24
C ALA A 206 3.57 -4.34 9.96
N LEU A 207 4.80 -4.32 9.47
CA LEU A 207 5.43 -3.13 8.88
C LEU A 207 5.35 -3.19 7.35
N LYS A 208 5.24 -2.05 6.68
CA LYS A 208 5.18 -1.94 5.23
C LYS A 208 6.23 -0.98 4.68
N SER A 209 7.05 -1.48 3.78
CA SER A 209 7.95 -0.69 2.95
C SER A 209 7.44 -0.63 1.51
N ALA A 210 7.17 0.58 1.03
CA ALA A 210 6.90 0.91 -0.36
C ALA A 210 8.06 1.71 -0.98
N LEU A 211 9.26 1.64 -0.41
CA LEU A 211 10.43 2.41 -0.84
C LEU A 211 10.85 2.17 -2.28
N ALA A 212 10.37 1.08 -2.90
CA ALA A 212 10.60 0.79 -4.31
C ALA A 212 10.07 1.89 -5.26
N TYR A 213 9.21 2.81 -4.80
CA TYR A 213 8.83 4.02 -5.54
C TYR A 213 9.80 5.18 -5.34
N ASP A 214 10.54 5.20 -4.24
CA ASP A 214 11.47 6.27 -3.88
C ASP A 214 12.89 5.99 -4.39
N ARG A 215 13.34 4.73 -4.37
CA ARG A 215 14.70 4.30 -4.71
C ARG A 215 14.82 2.77 -4.93
N PRO A 216 15.95 2.29 -5.47
CA PRO A 216 16.27 0.86 -5.46
C PRO A 216 16.28 0.25 -4.05
N ILE A 217 15.64 -0.92 -3.91
CA ILE A 217 15.51 -1.67 -2.65
C ILE A 217 16.74 -2.57 -2.39
N LEU A 218 17.93 -1.98 -2.54
CA LEU A 218 19.22 -2.58 -2.19
C LEU A 218 19.84 -1.78 -1.04
N PHE A 219 19.96 -2.43 0.12
CA PHE A 219 20.39 -1.79 1.36
C PHE A 219 21.76 -2.32 1.77
N GLU A 220 22.77 -1.45 1.81
CA GLU A 220 24.12 -1.83 2.23
C GLU A 220 24.26 -1.79 3.75
N ASP A 221 25.21 -2.56 4.28
CA ASP A 221 25.61 -2.40 5.67
C ASP A 221 26.35 -1.06 5.84
N VAL A 222 25.79 -0.17 6.67
CA VAL A 222 26.28 1.19 6.91
C VAL A 222 26.65 1.35 8.38
N GLY A 223 27.78 2.02 8.66
CA GLY A 223 28.19 2.33 10.03
C GLY A 223 27.34 3.44 10.64
N ARG A 224 27.10 3.38 11.95
CA ARG A 224 26.36 4.41 12.70
C ARG A 224 26.93 5.82 12.47
N GLU A 225 28.26 5.95 12.48
CA GLU A 225 28.97 7.22 12.26
C GLU A 225 28.67 7.85 10.89
N GLU A 226 28.50 7.03 9.85
CA GLU A 226 28.21 7.52 8.50
C GLU A 226 26.79 8.08 8.41
N ALA A 227 25.81 7.37 8.98
CA ALA A 227 24.43 7.82 9.05
C ALA A 227 24.29 9.08 9.92
N GLU A 228 24.97 9.12 11.08
CA GLU A 228 25.00 10.27 11.97
C GLU A 228 25.62 11.51 11.28
N ARG A 229 26.71 11.34 10.52
CA ARG A 229 27.29 12.42 9.72
C ARG A 229 26.27 13.00 8.72
N VAL A 230 25.48 12.14 8.07
CA VAL A 230 24.44 12.58 7.12
C VAL A 230 23.32 13.31 7.85
N PHE A 231 22.84 12.78 8.96
CA PHE A 231 21.81 13.40 9.79
C PHE A 231 22.22 14.81 10.26
N ASN A 232 23.46 14.96 10.72
CA ASN A 232 24.00 16.22 11.24
C ASN A 232 24.11 17.33 10.18
N LYS A 233 24.08 16.99 8.88
CA LYS A 233 23.99 17.98 7.80
C LYS A 233 22.58 18.60 7.67
N ARG A 234 21.56 18.03 8.34
CA ARG A 234 20.18 18.56 8.40
C ARG A 234 19.56 18.87 7.04
N GLY A 235 19.87 18.03 6.05
CA GLY A 235 19.40 18.17 4.67
C GLY A 235 20.22 19.11 3.78
N LEU A 236 21.27 19.74 4.29
CA LEU A 236 22.09 20.69 3.55
C LEU A 236 23.27 20.00 2.87
N GLY A 237 23.42 20.22 1.55
CA GLY A 237 24.57 19.70 0.79
C GLY A 237 24.67 18.17 0.79
N LEU A 238 23.54 17.47 0.81
CA LEU A 238 23.47 16.01 0.72
C LEU A 238 23.56 15.56 -0.73
N THR A 239 24.45 14.60 -0.98
CA THR A 239 24.47 13.85 -2.24
C THR A 239 23.46 12.69 -2.20
N SER A 240 23.11 12.12 -3.36
CA SER A 240 22.29 10.89 -3.42
C SER A 240 22.94 9.73 -2.65
N ARG A 241 24.28 9.67 -2.61
CA ARG A 241 25.01 8.68 -1.80
C ARG A 241 24.85 8.95 -0.30
N ASP A 242 24.97 10.19 0.15
CA ASP A 242 24.74 10.55 1.55
C ASP A 242 23.32 10.11 1.98
N ILE A 243 22.30 10.44 1.19
CA ILE A 243 20.91 10.05 1.46
C ILE A 243 20.78 8.52 1.52
N LYS A 244 21.37 7.79 0.56
CA LYS A 244 21.36 6.33 0.54
C LYS A 244 21.94 5.74 1.82
N LEU A 245 23.09 6.24 2.28
CA LEU A 245 23.75 5.75 3.51
C LEU A 245 22.84 5.88 4.73
N PHE A 246 22.21 7.05 4.91
CA PHE A 246 21.27 7.25 6.01
C PHE A 246 20.07 6.31 5.93
N GLN A 247 19.44 6.23 4.77
CA GLN A 247 18.27 5.37 4.55
C GLN A 247 18.59 3.89 4.78
N ASP A 248 19.75 3.43 4.31
CA ASP A 248 20.19 2.04 4.50
C ASP A 248 20.37 1.73 5.99
N PHE A 249 21.07 2.61 6.72
CA PHE A 249 21.23 2.48 8.16
C PHE A 249 19.88 2.42 8.89
N ILE A 250 18.96 3.34 8.58
CA ILE A 250 17.66 3.37 9.25
C ILE A 250 16.82 2.14 8.93
N LEU A 251 16.86 1.61 7.70
CA LEU A 251 16.19 0.34 7.42
C LEU A 251 16.77 -0.80 8.27
N HIS A 252 18.10 -0.92 8.34
CA HIS A 252 18.75 -1.93 9.16
C HIS A 252 18.35 -1.83 10.64
N HIS A 253 18.22 -0.60 11.15
CA HIS A 253 17.71 -0.33 12.49
C HIS A 253 16.25 -0.80 12.64
N ILE A 254 15.37 -0.43 11.70
CA ILE A 254 13.96 -0.84 11.70
C ILE A 254 13.82 -2.37 11.63
N LEU A 255 14.61 -3.06 10.81
CA LEU A 255 14.57 -4.53 10.70
C LEU A 255 15.05 -5.21 11.99
N SER A 256 16.07 -4.66 12.66
CA SER A 256 16.47 -5.13 13.99
C SER A 256 15.33 -4.98 14.98
N LYS A 257 14.68 -3.80 15.00
CA LYS A 257 13.54 -3.54 15.88
C LYS A 257 12.33 -4.39 15.55
N ALA A 258 12.05 -4.64 14.28
CA ALA A 258 10.98 -5.54 13.82
C ALA A 258 11.20 -6.96 14.35
N SER A 259 12.45 -7.45 14.38
CA SER A 259 12.80 -8.74 14.99
C SER A 259 12.51 -8.77 16.49
N GLU A 260 12.86 -7.71 17.23
CA GLU A 260 12.55 -7.60 18.67
C GLU A 260 11.05 -7.54 18.93
N LEU A 261 10.33 -6.85 18.05
CA LEU A 261 8.89 -6.65 18.14
C LEU A 261 8.10 -7.78 17.48
N ASP A 262 8.71 -8.83 16.96
CA ASP A 262 8.02 -9.95 16.29
C ASP A 262 6.98 -9.44 15.26
N LEU A 263 7.40 -8.47 14.44
CA LEU A 263 6.55 -7.88 13.40
C LEU A 263 7.06 -8.30 12.02
N PRO A 264 6.22 -8.93 11.18
CA PRO A 264 6.58 -9.22 9.80
C PRO A 264 6.71 -7.92 8.99
N VAL A 265 7.54 -7.95 7.94
CA VAL A 265 7.81 -6.79 7.09
C VAL A 265 7.44 -7.07 5.66
N GLN A 266 6.45 -6.33 5.17
CA GLN A 266 5.99 -6.36 3.80
C GLN A 266 6.85 -5.43 2.94
N PHE A 267 7.46 -5.94 1.88
CA PHE A 267 8.18 -5.14 0.88
C PHE A 267 7.40 -5.07 -0.42
N HIS A 268 7.16 -3.85 -0.90
CA HIS A 268 6.70 -3.63 -2.26
C HIS A 268 7.85 -3.96 -3.22
N THR A 269 7.63 -4.94 -4.11
CA THR A 269 8.57 -5.31 -5.18
C THR A 269 7.85 -5.27 -6.53
N GLY A 270 8.57 -5.34 -7.65
CA GLY A 270 7.92 -5.43 -8.97
C GLY A 270 7.64 -4.08 -9.65
N LEU A 271 6.39 -3.74 -9.97
CA LEU A 271 6.04 -2.64 -10.91
C LEU A 271 6.28 -1.19 -10.42
N ALA A 272 7.04 -0.98 -9.35
CA ALA A 272 7.49 0.34 -8.92
C ALA A 272 8.63 0.86 -9.83
N LEU A 273 9.73 1.38 -9.28
CA LEU A 273 10.93 1.67 -10.08
C LEU A 273 11.50 0.35 -10.63
N ILE A 274 11.17 0.02 -11.88
CA ILE A 274 11.45 -1.29 -12.50
C ILE A 274 12.93 -1.68 -12.38
N ASP A 275 13.87 -0.78 -12.59
CA ASP A 275 15.30 -1.12 -12.47
C ASP A 275 15.76 -1.33 -11.00
N GLY A 276 14.98 -0.86 -10.02
CA GLY A 276 15.34 -0.86 -8.60
C GLY A 276 14.54 -1.80 -7.71
N SER A 277 13.39 -2.31 -8.18
CA SER A 277 12.36 -3.01 -7.39
C SER A 277 12.46 -4.55 -7.45
N ASN A 278 13.56 -5.09 -8.00
CA ASN A 278 13.79 -6.53 -8.09
C ASN A 278 13.94 -7.15 -6.69
N PRO A 279 13.16 -8.19 -6.33
CA PRO A 279 13.27 -8.88 -5.05
C PRO A 279 14.66 -9.42 -4.71
N ILE A 280 15.49 -9.73 -5.71
CA ILE A 280 16.87 -10.21 -5.47
C ILE A 280 17.70 -9.21 -4.67
N ASN A 281 17.37 -7.91 -4.78
CA ASN A 281 18.05 -6.84 -4.06
C ASN A 281 17.83 -6.90 -2.54
N LEU A 282 16.84 -7.67 -2.07
CA LEU A 282 16.55 -7.87 -0.65
C LEU A 282 17.24 -9.10 -0.06
N VAL A 283 17.90 -9.96 -0.87
CA VAL A 283 18.50 -11.22 -0.38
C VAL A 283 19.50 -11.00 0.75
N ASN A 284 20.25 -9.90 0.71
CA ASN A 284 21.24 -9.60 1.74
C ASN A 284 20.57 -9.27 3.09
N VAL A 285 19.46 -8.52 3.10
CA VAL A 285 18.72 -8.20 4.33
C VAL A 285 17.90 -9.41 4.81
N ILE A 286 17.25 -10.15 3.91
CA ILE A 286 16.51 -11.39 4.25
C ILE A 286 17.44 -12.37 4.96
N ARG A 287 18.65 -12.56 4.44
CA ARG A 287 19.67 -13.44 5.04
C ARG A 287 20.15 -12.95 6.41
N LYS A 288 20.33 -11.63 6.55
CA LYS A 288 20.88 -11.03 7.78
C LYS A 288 19.86 -11.07 8.92
N TYR A 289 18.58 -10.85 8.62
CA TYR A 289 17.49 -10.82 9.59
C TYR A 289 16.64 -12.09 9.49
N SER A 290 17.25 -13.27 9.67
CA SER A 290 16.58 -14.57 9.52
C SER A 290 15.40 -14.82 10.48
N ASN A 291 15.25 -13.99 11.51
CA ASN A 291 14.17 -14.05 12.51
C ASN A 291 13.02 -13.08 12.19
N VAL A 292 13.08 -12.35 11.07
CA VAL A 292 12.00 -11.49 10.58
C VAL A 292 11.34 -12.19 9.40
N ASP A 293 10.01 -12.28 9.43
CA ASP A 293 9.23 -12.77 8.29
C ASP A 293 9.09 -11.65 7.25
N PHE A 294 9.57 -11.91 6.03
CA PHE A 294 9.51 -10.98 4.91
C PHE A 294 8.41 -11.37 3.94
N ILE A 295 7.56 -10.43 3.56
CA ILE A 295 6.47 -10.68 2.62
C ILE A 295 6.71 -9.86 1.35
N LEU A 296 6.97 -10.55 0.23
CA LEU A 296 7.34 -9.92 -1.05
C LEU A 296 6.10 -9.70 -1.93
N PHE A 297 5.67 -8.45 -2.07
CA PHE A 297 4.44 -8.12 -2.78
C PHE A 297 4.59 -8.13 -4.30
N HIS A 298 3.45 -8.25 -4.99
CA HIS A 298 3.33 -8.29 -6.47
C HIS A 298 4.06 -9.45 -7.14
N GLY A 299 4.45 -10.47 -6.34
CA GLY A 299 5.23 -11.61 -6.80
C GLY A 299 6.56 -11.22 -7.44
N GLY A 300 7.03 -9.99 -7.24
CA GLY A 300 8.23 -9.45 -7.89
C GLY A 300 8.11 -9.24 -9.40
N TYR A 301 6.91 -9.12 -9.98
CA TYR A 301 6.77 -8.98 -11.44
C TYR A 301 7.64 -7.84 -12.01
N PRO A 302 8.48 -8.09 -13.05
CA PRO A 302 8.53 -9.30 -13.88
C PRO A 302 9.46 -10.43 -13.39
N TRP A 303 10.20 -10.26 -12.30
CA TRP A 303 11.15 -11.22 -11.70
C TRP A 303 10.46 -12.29 -10.83
N ILE A 304 9.38 -12.88 -11.34
CA ILE A 304 8.59 -13.87 -10.58
C ILE A 304 9.45 -15.11 -10.24
N ARG A 305 10.40 -15.47 -11.11
CA ARG A 305 11.28 -16.63 -10.89
C ARG A 305 12.26 -16.39 -9.75
N GLU A 306 12.75 -15.16 -9.63
CA GLU A 306 13.61 -14.72 -8.54
C GLU A 306 12.85 -14.75 -7.22
N THR A 307 11.61 -14.26 -7.17
CA THR A 307 10.74 -14.39 -5.99
C THR A 307 10.57 -15.86 -5.58
N ALA A 308 10.25 -16.74 -6.53
CA ALA A 308 10.09 -18.17 -6.26
C ALA A 308 11.39 -18.82 -5.75
N ALA A 309 12.54 -18.44 -6.32
CA ALA A 309 13.84 -18.93 -5.88
C ALA A 309 14.18 -18.46 -4.44
N ILE A 310 13.83 -17.22 -4.09
CA ILE A 310 14.00 -16.68 -2.73
C ILE A 310 13.11 -17.45 -1.75
N ALA A 311 11.79 -17.56 -2.01
CA ALA A 311 10.86 -18.29 -1.13
C ALA A 311 11.25 -19.76 -0.93
N MET A 312 11.81 -20.41 -1.97
CA MET A 312 12.35 -21.77 -1.83
C MET A 312 13.61 -21.84 -0.97
N SER A 313 14.43 -20.78 -0.96
CA SER A 313 15.75 -20.76 -0.32
C SER A 313 15.75 -20.22 1.11
N PHE A 314 14.79 -19.38 1.46
CA PHE A 314 14.71 -18.69 2.76
C PHE A 314 13.38 -19.02 3.42
N GLN A 315 13.42 -19.63 4.61
CA GLN A 315 12.23 -20.08 5.34
C GLN A 315 11.39 -18.91 5.89
N ASN A 316 11.98 -17.73 6.00
CA ASN A 316 11.36 -16.51 6.50
C ASN A 316 10.85 -15.61 5.37
N VAL A 317 10.49 -16.20 4.21
CA VAL A 317 9.94 -15.51 3.02
C VAL A 317 8.75 -16.28 2.46
#